data_AF-A0A7K3RX64-F1
#
_entry.id   AF-A0A7K3RX64-F1
#
_cell.length_a   1.000
_cell.length_b   1.000
_cell.length_c   1.000
_cell.angle_alpha   90.00
_cell.angle_beta   90.00
_cell.angle_gamma   90.00
#
_symmetry.space_group_name_H-M   'P 1'
#
loop_
_entity.id
_entity.type
_entity.pdbx_description
1 polymer ?
#
loop_
_entity_poly.entity_id
_entity_poly.type
_entity_poly.pdbx_seq_one_letter_code
_entity_poly.pdbx_strand_id
1 'polypeptide(L)'
;RSPGDVTATEPATDGTGTRVLARLPVPAAKAKKGVRVYLDVAGRTYEIPVRTEGRPMPLARRWGETEPHRVAAWPNTKGRLVITTGPLRERGGRGTRLWRALGSLGSERKRSG
;
A
#
# COMPACT_ATOMS: atom_id res chain seq x y z
N ARG A 1 9.01 -16.80 2.71
CA ARG A 1 8.31 -16.02 3.77
C ARG A 1 9.30 -14.98 4.25
N SER A 2 8.98 -13.69 4.19
CA SER A 2 9.72 -12.69 4.98
C SER A 2 9.07 -12.68 6.37
N PRO A 3 9.82 -12.91 7.46
CA PRO A 3 9.24 -12.86 8.79
C PRO A 3 8.70 -11.45 9.05
N GLY A 4 7.51 -11.37 9.64
CA GLY A 4 7.03 -10.15 10.26
C GLY A 4 7.45 -10.14 11.71
N ASP A 5 7.69 -8.95 12.25
CA ASP A 5 8.07 -8.79 13.65
C ASP A 5 6.82 -8.56 14.49
N VAL A 6 6.61 -9.42 15.49
CA VAL A 6 5.62 -9.15 16.54
C VAL A 6 6.25 -8.12 17.48
N THR A 7 5.62 -6.95 17.55
CA THR A 7 6.15 -5.80 18.31
C THR A 7 5.52 -5.66 19.68
N ALA A 8 4.31 -6.18 19.89
CA ALA A 8 3.66 -6.22 21.19
C ALA A 8 2.57 -7.29 21.25
N THR A 9 2.33 -7.82 22.44
CA THR A 9 1.19 -8.68 22.77
C THR A 9 0.56 -8.19 24.06
N GLU A 10 -0.73 -7.90 24.03
CA GLU A 10 -1.51 -7.47 25.21
C GLU A 10 -2.80 -8.30 25.31
N PRO A 11 -3.38 -8.49 26.49
CA PRO A 11 -4.72 -9.02 26.61
C PRO A 11 -5.70 -8.18 25.79
N ALA A 12 -6.64 -8.84 25.09
CA ALA A 12 -7.75 -8.14 24.47
C ALA A 12 -8.57 -7.44 25.56
N THR A 13 -9.18 -6.29 25.21
CA THR A 13 -9.90 -5.45 26.17
C THR A 13 -11.09 -6.16 26.83
N ASP A 14 -11.63 -7.19 26.18
CA ASP A 14 -12.72 -8.03 26.68
C ASP A 14 -12.23 -9.21 27.57
N GLY A 15 -10.92 -9.37 27.74
CA GLY A 15 -10.30 -10.46 28.52
C GLY A 15 -10.36 -11.84 27.88
N THR A 16 -10.92 -11.99 26.68
CA THR A 16 -11.17 -13.29 26.04
C THR A 16 -10.10 -13.72 25.05
N GLY A 17 -9.11 -12.85 24.80
CA GLY A 17 -8.09 -13.12 23.78
C GLY A 17 -6.82 -12.33 23.97
N THR A 18 -5.95 -12.41 22.97
CA THR A 18 -4.68 -11.69 22.90
C THR A 18 -4.70 -10.79 21.68
N ARG A 19 -4.45 -9.50 21.89
CA ARG A 19 -4.18 -8.56 20.81
C ARG A 19 -2.70 -8.59 20.47
N VAL A 20 -2.40 -8.86 19.21
CA VAL A 20 -1.03 -8.90 18.68
C VAL A 20 -0.84 -7.68 17.78
N LEU A 21 0.20 -6.89 18.06
CA LEU A 21 0.69 -5.85 17.16
C LEU A 21 1.91 -6.40 16.42
N ALA A 22 1.87 -6.37 15.10
CA ALA A 22 2.96 -6.84 14.26
C ALA A 22 3.24 -5.88 13.10
N ARG A 23 4.51 -5.84 12.66
CA ARG A 23 4.95 -5.17 11.44
C ARG A 23 5.30 -6.21 10.39
N LEU A 24 4.65 -6.12 9.24
CA LEU A 24 4.83 -7.04 8.12
C LEU A 24 5.63 -6.34 7.03
N PRO A 25 6.81 -6.83 6.64
CA PRO A 25 7.53 -6.28 5.50
C PRO A 25 6.75 -6.59 4.21
N VAL A 26 6.27 -5.53 3.55
CA VAL A 26 5.64 -5.63 2.23
C VAL A 26 6.65 -5.09 1.23
N PRO A 27 7.17 -5.87 0.25
CA PRO A 27 8.14 -5.34 -0.71
C PRO A 27 7.51 -4.36 -1.70
N ALA A 28 8.30 -3.37 -2.12
CA ALA A 28 7.96 -2.37 -3.13
C ALA A 28 7.96 -3.02 -4.51
N ALA A 29 6.80 -3.50 -4.94
CA ALA A 29 6.61 -4.15 -6.23
C ALA A 29 5.22 -3.84 -6.78
N LYS A 30 4.98 -4.11 -8.06
CA LYS A 30 3.62 -4.15 -8.62
C LYS A 30 2.94 -5.47 -8.21
N ALA A 31 2.10 -5.43 -7.18
CA ALA A 31 1.48 -6.65 -6.65
C ALA A 31 0.13 -6.39 -5.97
N LYS A 32 -0.71 -7.44 -5.92
CA LYS A 32 -1.93 -7.52 -5.12
C LYS A 32 -1.81 -8.71 -4.19
N LYS A 33 -1.83 -8.47 -2.88
CA LYS A 33 -1.49 -9.46 -1.84
C LYS A 33 -2.64 -9.61 -0.85
N GLY A 34 -3.24 -10.80 -0.79
CA GLY A 34 -4.20 -11.14 0.25
C GLY A 34 -3.49 -11.41 1.56
N VAL A 35 -4.03 -10.89 2.68
CA VAL A 35 -3.44 -11.07 4.00
C VAL A 35 -4.09 -12.26 4.71
N ARG A 36 -3.24 -13.17 5.21
CA ARG A 36 -3.61 -14.35 5.99
C ARG A 36 -2.67 -14.44 7.18
N VAL A 37 -3.21 -14.77 8.35
CA VAL A 37 -2.45 -15.10 9.54
C VAL A 37 -2.40 -16.62 9.66
N TYR A 38 -1.23 -17.16 9.96
CA TYR A 38 -1.08 -18.57 10.29
C TYR A 38 -0.74 -18.65 11.78
N LEU A 39 -1.51 -19.42 12.53
CA LEU A 39 -1.33 -19.60 13.97
C LEU A 39 -1.12 -21.08 14.27
N ASP A 40 -0.03 -21.39 14.96
CA ASP A 40 0.25 -22.75 15.42
C ASP A 40 -0.36 -22.94 16.82
N VAL A 41 -1.31 -23.87 16.94
CA VAL A 41 -2.00 -24.22 18.20
C VAL A 41 -1.90 -25.72 18.40
N ALA A 42 -1.33 -26.15 19.52
CA ALA A 42 -1.19 -27.57 19.89
C ALA A 42 -0.60 -28.44 18.75
N GLY A 43 0.42 -27.93 18.04
CA GLY A 43 1.07 -28.64 16.94
C GLY A 43 0.34 -28.62 15.60
N ARG A 44 -0.74 -27.83 15.46
CA ARG A 44 -1.49 -27.66 14.20
C ARG A 44 -1.46 -26.21 13.74
N THR A 45 -1.19 -26.00 12.45
CA THR A 45 -1.27 -24.66 11.83
C THR A 45 -2.67 -24.36 11.34
N TYR A 46 -3.25 -23.28 11.85
CA TYR A 46 -4.54 -22.74 11.42
C TYR A 46 -4.34 -21.53 10.51
N GLU A 47 -5.00 -21.50 9.36
CA GLU A 47 -5.07 -20.32 8.50
C GLU A 47 -6.28 -19.47 8.87
N ILE A 48 -6.02 -18.19 9.19
CA ILE A 48 -7.03 -17.21 9.55
C ILE A 48 -7.02 -16.09 8.50
N PRO A 49 -8.09 -15.91 7.70
CA PRO A 49 -8.18 -14.79 6.78
C PRO A 49 -8.40 -13.49 7.56
N VAL A 50 -7.65 -12.43 7.23
CA VAL A 50 -7.84 -11.12 7.85
C VAL A 50 -9.09 -10.46 7.27
N ARG A 51 -10.12 -10.26 8.11
CA ARG A 51 -11.37 -9.57 7.76
C ARG A 51 -11.27 -8.07 8.02
N THR A 52 -11.99 -7.27 7.26
CA THR A 52 -11.95 -5.78 7.34
C THR A 52 -13.30 -5.16 7.75
N GLU A 53 -14.25 -5.96 8.22
CA GLU A 53 -15.64 -5.55 8.47
C GLU A 53 -15.74 -4.32 9.36
N GLY A 54 -16.46 -3.29 8.87
CA GLY A 54 -16.75 -2.05 9.60
C GLY A 54 -15.55 -1.13 9.88
N ARG A 55 -14.33 -1.50 9.48
CA ARG A 55 -13.13 -0.72 9.80
C ARG A 55 -12.76 0.23 8.66
N PRO A 56 -12.38 1.48 8.96
CA PRO A 56 -11.86 2.40 7.94
C PRO A 56 -10.57 1.84 7.35
N MET A 57 -10.47 1.84 6.03
CA MET A 57 -9.28 1.37 5.35
C MET A 57 -8.24 2.50 5.25
N PRO A 58 -6.94 2.19 5.48
CA PRO A 58 -5.88 3.15 5.25
C PRO A 58 -5.92 3.63 3.80
N LEU A 59 -5.96 4.95 3.63
CA LEU A 59 -5.86 5.58 2.32
C LEU A 59 -4.54 5.26 1.64
N ALA A 60 -4.51 5.38 0.32
CA ALA A 60 -3.29 5.20 -0.45
C ALA A 60 -2.20 6.17 0.03
N ARG A 61 -1.03 5.63 0.39
CA ARG A 61 0.16 6.41 0.80
C ARG A 61 1.26 6.29 -0.24
N ARG A 62 1.99 7.39 -0.47
CA ARG A 62 3.29 7.37 -1.16
C ARG A 62 4.30 6.70 -0.24
N TRP A 63 5.08 5.78 -0.79
CA TRP A 63 6.08 5.01 -0.08
C TRP A 63 7.34 4.88 -0.95
N GLY A 64 8.52 5.01 -0.36
CA GLY A 64 9.80 5.02 -1.09
C GLY A 64 10.18 6.43 -1.53
N GLU A 65 11.44 6.79 -1.28
CA GLU A 65 12.01 8.10 -1.62
C GLU A 65 12.55 8.12 -3.06
N THR A 66 13.45 7.17 -3.39
CA THR A 66 14.12 7.08 -4.69
C THR A 66 13.19 6.60 -5.81
N GLU A 67 12.45 5.50 -5.58
CA GLU A 67 11.46 4.97 -6.51
C GLU A 67 10.08 4.98 -5.85
N PRO A 68 9.28 6.04 -6.07
CA PRO A 68 8.04 6.19 -5.33
C PRO A 68 7.05 5.11 -5.76
N HIS A 69 6.51 4.43 -4.78
CA HIS A 69 5.43 3.45 -4.86
C HIS A 69 4.19 4.01 -4.17
N ARG A 70 3.03 3.49 -4.55
CA ARG A 70 1.78 3.62 -3.81
C ARG A 70 1.50 2.31 -3.08
N VAL A 71 1.06 2.42 -1.83
CA VAL A 71 0.53 1.30 -1.05
C VAL A 71 -0.89 1.66 -0.64
N ALA A 72 -1.82 0.72 -0.81
CA ALA A 72 -3.20 0.88 -0.38
C ALA A 72 -3.75 -0.44 0.16
N ALA A 73 -4.71 -0.33 1.08
CA ALA A 73 -5.42 -1.46 1.66
C ALA A 73 -6.90 -1.36 1.31
N TRP A 74 -7.54 -2.50 1.01
CA TRP A 74 -8.97 -2.54 0.75
C TRP A 74 -9.56 -3.94 0.97
N PRO A 75 -10.88 -4.04 1.21
CA PRO A 75 -11.61 -5.31 1.16
C PRO A 75 -11.69 -5.87 -0.26
N ASN A 76 -11.54 -7.18 -0.42
CA ASN A 76 -11.99 -7.87 -1.63
C ASN A 76 -13.51 -8.16 -1.61
N THR A 77 -14.04 -8.78 -2.66
CA THR A 77 -15.46 -9.17 -2.78
C THR A 77 -15.94 -10.14 -1.69
N LYS A 78 -15.01 -10.78 -0.97
CA LYS A 78 -15.30 -11.67 0.17
C LYS A 78 -15.04 -11.00 1.53
N GLY A 79 -14.84 -9.67 1.56
CA GLY A 79 -14.57 -8.91 2.79
C GLY A 79 -13.20 -9.16 3.42
N ARG A 80 -12.24 -9.72 2.67
CA ARG A 80 -10.87 -10.00 3.16
C ARG A 80 -9.91 -8.89 2.80
N LEU A 81 -8.96 -8.62 3.68
CA LEU A 81 -7.94 -7.60 3.49
C LEU A 81 -7.02 -7.96 2.31
N VAL A 82 -6.88 -7.01 1.41
CA VAL A 82 -5.90 -7.03 0.33
C VAL A 82 -5.05 -5.77 0.39
N ILE A 83 -3.74 -5.96 0.27
CA ILE A 83 -2.77 -4.88 0.10
C ILE A 83 -2.39 -4.84 -1.38
N THR A 84 -2.43 -3.65 -1.96
CA THR A 84 -1.89 -3.44 -3.31
C THR A 84 -0.76 -2.44 -3.27
N THR A 85 0.30 -2.84 -3.94
CA THR A 85 1.51 -2.05 -4.13
C THR A 85 1.72 -1.83 -5.62
N GLY A 86 2.29 -0.69 -5.98
CA GLY A 86 2.76 -0.47 -7.34
C GLY A 86 3.45 0.87 -7.52
N PRO A 87 4.15 1.10 -8.64
CA PRO A 87 4.83 2.35 -8.89
C PRO A 87 3.86 3.53 -8.85
N LEU A 88 4.25 4.59 -8.17
CA LEU A 88 3.60 5.89 -8.26
C LEU A 88 4.13 6.55 -9.53
N ARG A 89 3.48 6.28 -10.66
CA ARG A 89 3.75 7.07 -11.86
C ARG A 89 3.32 8.50 -11.58
N GLU A 90 4.28 9.40 -11.48
CA GLU A 90 4.02 10.82 -11.71
C GLU A 90 3.36 10.92 -13.08
N ARG A 91 2.30 11.72 -13.21
CA ARG A 91 1.69 12.03 -14.50
C ARG A 91 2.65 12.91 -15.32
N GLY A 92 3.82 12.37 -15.69
CA GLY A 92 4.61 12.81 -16.83
C GLY A 92 3.97 12.32 -18.12
N GLY A 93 2.67 12.59 -18.31
CA GLY A 93 1.97 12.26 -19.54
C GLY A 93 2.38 13.26 -20.62
N ARG A 94 2.68 12.76 -21.83
CA ARG A 94 3.10 13.44 -23.07
C ARG A 94 2.64 14.90 -23.28
N GLY A 95 1.50 15.33 -22.74
CA GLY A 95 1.02 16.71 -22.75
C GLY A 95 1.95 17.73 -22.06
N THR A 96 2.67 17.39 -20.98
CA THR A 96 3.59 18.35 -20.32
C THR A 96 4.87 18.62 -21.11
N ARG A 97 5.27 17.72 -22.03
CA ARG A 97 6.32 18.00 -23.01
C ARG A 97 5.80 18.92 -24.12
N LEU A 98 4.56 18.72 -24.57
CA LEU A 98 3.94 19.55 -25.60
C LEU A 98 3.73 21.00 -25.13
N TRP A 99 3.26 21.22 -23.90
CA TRP A 99 3.13 22.56 -23.33
C TRP A 99 4.47 23.28 -23.15
N ARG A 100 5.56 22.55 -22.86
CA ARG A 100 6.92 23.13 -22.79
C ARG A 100 7.47 23.52 -24.16
N ALA A 101 7.17 22.75 -25.21
CA ALA A 101 7.54 23.09 -26.57
C ALA A 101 6.76 24.32 -27.08
N LEU A 102 5.46 24.37 -26.83
CA LEU A 102 4.61 25.50 -27.23
C LEU A 102 4.92 26.80 -26.45
N GLY A 103 5.34 26.69 -25.18
CA GLY A 103 5.81 27.84 -24.40
C GLY A 103 7.11 28.46 -24.92
N SER A 104 7.99 27.67 -25.55
CA SER A 104 9.24 28.18 -26.15
C SER A 104 9.02 28.88 -27.50
N LEU A 105 8.05 28.40 -28.30
CA LEU A 105 7.68 29.01 -29.59
C LEU A 105 6.95 30.36 -29.43
N GLY A 106 6.31 30.61 -28.29
CA GLY A 106 5.72 31.91 -27.97
C GLY A 106 6.72 32.98 -27.54
N SER A 107 7.96 32.60 -27.18
CA SER A 107 9.00 33.50 -26.68
C SER A 107 9.84 34.15 -27.78
N GLU A 108 9.87 33.60 -29.00
CA GLU A 108 10.65 34.15 -30.12
C GLU A 108 9.96 35.29 -30.87
N ARG A 109 8.65 35.50 -30.66
CA ARG A 109 7.88 36.59 -31.32
C ARG A 109 7.92 37.94 -30.62
N LYS A 110 8.81 38.15 -29.63
CA LYS A 110 8.96 39.43 -28.90
C LYS A 110 10.38 40.01 -28.89
N ARG A 111 11.19 39.70 -29.92
CA ARG A 111 12.46 40.40 -30.22
C ARG A 111 12.65 40.62 -31.72
N SER A 112 11.68 41.24 -32.38
CA SER A 112 11.87 41.93 -33.66
C SER A 112 10.58 42.70 -33.92
N GLY A 113 10.66 44.03 -33.89
CA GLY A 113 9.53 44.94 -33.94
C GLY A 113 9.76 46.09 -32.97
#